data_AF-A0A8T5QY37-F1
#
_entry.id   AF-A0A8T5QY37-F1
#
_cell.length_a   1.000
_cell.length_b   1.000
_cell.length_c   1.000
_cell.angle_alpha   90.00
_cell.angle_beta   90.00
_cell.angle_gamma   90.00
#
_symmetry.space_group_name_H-M   'P 1'
#
loop_
_entity.id
_entity.type
_entity.pdbx_description
1 polymer ?
#
loop_
_entity_poly.entity_id
_entity_poly.type
_entity_poly.pdbx_seq_one_letter_code
_entity_poly.pdbx_strand_id
1 'polypeptide(L)'
;MDTADLNLVLAAVLPDDALHERAEAHLQRGPRLLVPFSVGIELLLVCGRFGLPRKEALGLVEERFDVERPEVLYSAARSLDLGKMTTTFDAVHLADALHRRGALHTADQRLLDSPWPTVPF
;
A
#
# COMPACT_ATOMS: atom_id res chain seq x y z
N MET A 1 16.16 8.61 -8.52
CA MET A 1 15.00 9.17 -7.79
C MET A 1 15.22 8.81 -6.34
N ASP A 2 15.20 9.81 -5.46
CA ASP A 2 15.42 9.57 -4.03
C ASP A 2 14.16 8.98 -3.41
N THR A 3 14.31 8.28 -2.28
CA THR A 3 13.22 7.52 -1.66
C THR A 3 12.72 8.17 -0.38
N ALA A 4 11.42 8.08 -0.15
CA ALA A 4 10.78 8.48 1.10
C ALA A 4 10.60 7.25 2.01
N ASP A 5 11.00 7.41 3.27
CA ASP A 5 10.72 6.46 4.34
C ASP A 5 9.29 6.66 4.88
N LEU A 6 8.76 5.66 5.57
CA LEU A 6 7.40 5.67 6.09
C LEU A 6 7.13 6.85 7.02
N ASN A 7 8.10 7.27 7.84
CA ASN A 7 7.92 8.40 8.76
C ASN A 7 7.63 9.72 8.01
N LEU A 8 8.27 9.97 6.88
CA LEU A 8 8.03 11.13 6.04
C LEU A 8 6.67 11.01 5.33
N VAL A 9 6.34 9.81 4.86
CA VAL A 9 5.04 9.53 4.25
C VAL A 9 3.90 9.81 5.23
N LEU A 10 3.97 9.26 6.45
CA LEU A 10 2.97 9.46 7.50
C LEU A 10 2.87 10.93 7.91
N ALA A 11 4.01 11.58 8.16
CA ALA A 11 4.03 13.00 8.52
C ALA A 11 3.40 13.89 7.44
N ALA A 12 3.59 13.54 6.16
CA ALA A 12 2.93 14.26 5.08
C ALA A 12 1.41 14.02 5.09
N VAL A 13 0.95 12.77 5.08
CA VAL A 13 -0.49 12.48 4.86
C VAL A 13 -1.38 12.60 6.09
N LEU A 14 -0.80 12.67 7.30
CA LEU A 14 -1.54 12.82 8.55
C LEU A 14 -1.40 14.27 9.07
N PRO A 15 -2.46 15.10 9.04
CA PRO A 15 -2.39 16.50 9.45
C PRO A 15 -1.99 16.72 10.92
N ASP A 16 -2.36 15.77 11.79
CA ASP A 16 -2.09 15.84 13.24
C ASP A 16 -0.71 15.28 13.62
N ASP A 17 0.12 14.87 12.64
CA ASP A 17 1.47 14.38 12.91
C ASP A 17 2.37 15.53 13.40
N ALA A 18 3.14 15.28 14.47
CA ALA A 18 4.03 16.29 15.06
C ALA A 18 5.11 16.78 14.08
N LEU A 19 5.41 16.02 13.02
CA LEU A 19 6.37 16.37 11.99
C LEU A 19 5.71 16.94 10.73
N HIS A 20 4.39 17.17 10.71
CA HIS A 20 3.65 17.57 9.52
C HIS A 20 4.22 18.84 8.86
N GLU A 21 4.39 19.93 9.61
CA GLU A 21 4.95 21.19 9.08
C GLU A 21 6.38 21.00 8.53
N ARG A 22 7.18 20.16 9.18
CA ARG A 22 8.55 19.86 8.75
C ARG A 22 8.55 19.03 7.46
N ALA A 23 7.66 18.05 7.35
CA ALA A 23 7.48 17.24 6.15
C ALA A 23 7.03 18.10 4.97
N GLU A 24 6.03 18.97 5.18
CA GLU A 24 5.56 19.92 4.17
C GLU A 24 6.66 20.84 3.67
N ALA A 25 7.39 21.49 4.59
CA ALA A 25 8.51 22.36 4.23
C ALA A 25 9.63 21.59 3.49
N HIS A 26 9.83 20.31 3.79
CA HIS A 26 10.80 19.46 3.10
C HIS A 26 10.35 19.13 1.67
N LEU A 27 9.10 18.70 1.49
CA LEU A 27 8.55 18.30 0.21
C LEU A 27 8.35 19.48 -0.76
N GLN A 28 8.03 20.68 -0.26
CA GLN A 28 7.88 21.88 -1.09
C GLN A 28 9.19 22.37 -1.71
N ARG A 29 10.35 22.01 -1.13
CA ARG A 29 11.67 22.51 -1.56
C ARG A 29 12.40 21.56 -2.50
N GLY A 30 11.99 20.30 -2.55
CA GLY A 30 12.68 19.23 -3.27
C GLY A 30 11.92 18.73 -4.50
N PRO A 31 12.55 17.86 -5.31
CA PRO A 31 11.81 17.05 -6.27
C PRO A 31 10.86 16.09 -5.54
N ARG A 32 9.88 15.54 -6.27
CA ARG A 32 9.07 14.44 -5.77
C ARG A 32 9.96 13.24 -5.43
N LEU A 33 9.66 12.58 -4.31
CA LEU A 33 10.35 11.39 -3.84
C LEU A 33 9.55 10.13 -4.23
N LEU A 34 10.26 9.03 -4.43
CA LEU A 34 9.67 7.71 -4.61
C LEU A 34 9.28 7.11 -3.27
N VAL A 35 8.07 6.59 -3.13
CA VAL A 35 7.67 5.68 -2.06
C VAL A 35 7.96 4.25 -2.56
N PRO A 36 8.96 3.56 -1.98
CA PRO A 36 9.24 2.17 -2.33
C PRO A 36 8.06 1.26 -2.05
N PHE A 37 7.95 0.17 -2.80
CA PHE A 37 6.86 -0.79 -2.65
C PHE A 37 6.75 -1.35 -1.22
N SER A 38 7.88 -1.56 -0.55
CA SER A 38 7.93 -1.98 0.87
C SER A 38 7.31 -0.97 1.82
N VAL A 39 7.56 0.33 1.61
CA VAL A 39 6.96 1.42 2.41
C VAL A 39 5.45 1.48 2.14
N GLY A 40 5.02 1.28 0.89
CA GLY A 40 3.61 1.15 0.55
C GLY A 40 2.92 0.00 1.30
N ILE A 41 3.56 -1.17 1.40
CA ILE A 41 3.05 -2.30 2.19
C ILE A 41 2.97 -1.94 3.68
N GLU A 42 4.00 -1.29 4.22
CA GLU A 42 4.03 -0.89 5.63
C GLU A 42 2.92 0.11 5.96
N LEU A 43 2.65 1.07 5.07
CA LEU A 43 1.52 1.98 5.17
C LEU A 43 0.19 1.22 5.28
N LEU A 44 -0.04 0.19 4.46
CA LEU A 44 -1.27 -0.64 4.52
C LEU A 44 -1.43 -1.35 5.87
N LEU A 45 -0.32 -1.79 6.49
CA LEU A 45 -0.30 -2.39 7.82
C LEU A 45 -0.66 -1.35 8.88
N VAL A 46 -0.03 -0.17 8.83
CA VAL A 46 -0.31 0.95 9.75
C VAL A 46 -1.77 1.34 9.66
N CYS A 47 -2.29 1.63 8.46
CA CYS A 47 -3.69 1.97 8.26
C CYS A 47 -4.63 0.91 8.84
N GLY A 48 -4.32 -0.37 8.63
CA GLY A 48 -5.10 -1.47 9.20
C GLY A 48 -5.12 -1.50 10.72
N ARG A 49 -3.98 -1.24 11.36
CA ARG A 49 -3.86 -1.19 12.83
C ARG A 49 -4.65 -0.03 13.43
N PHE A 50 -4.73 1.09 12.73
CA PHE A 50 -5.42 2.30 13.19
C PHE A 50 -6.85 2.44 12.66
N GLY A 51 -7.36 1.46 11.90
CA GLY A 51 -8.71 1.50 11.34
C GLY A 51 -8.90 2.58 10.26
N LEU A 52 -7.82 3.00 9.60
CA LEU A 52 -7.84 4.01 8.56
C LEU A 52 -8.16 3.38 7.19
N PRO A 53 -8.95 4.06 6.32
CA PRO A 53 -9.19 3.59 4.97
C PRO A 53 -7.88 3.52 4.17
N ARG A 54 -7.47 2.31 3.77
CA ARG A 54 -6.16 2.09 3.13
C ARG A 54 -6.09 2.71 1.74
N LYS A 55 -7.17 2.59 0.97
CA LYS A 55 -7.25 3.16 -0.39
C LYS A 55 -7.12 4.69 -0.37
N GLU A 56 -7.76 5.33 0.61
CA GLU A 56 -7.70 6.79 0.77
C GLU A 56 -6.30 7.24 1.16
N ALA A 57 -5.66 6.55 2.11
CA ALA A 57 -4.29 6.83 2.49
C ALA A 57 -3.31 6.75 1.31
N LEU A 58 -3.42 5.72 0.45
CA LEU A 58 -2.62 5.63 -0.78
C LEU A 58 -2.86 6.82 -1.73
N GLY A 59 -4.11 7.27 -1.85
CA GLY A 59 -4.45 8.45 -2.67
C GLY A 59 -3.76 9.71 -2.17
N LEU A 60 -3.78 9.96 -0.85
CA LEU A 60 -3.09 11.09 -0.24
C LEU A 60 -1.56 11.02 -0.46
N VAL A 61 -0.99 9.81 -0.47
CA VAL A 61 0.44 9.62 -0.79
C VAL A 61 0.72 10.01 -2.24
N GLU A 62 -0.09 9.57 -3.20
CA GLU A 62 0.12 9.87 -4.62
C GLU A 62 0.01 11.36 -4.96
N GLU A 63 -0.73 12.15 -4.18
CA GLU A 63 -0.76 13.61 -4.35
C GLU A 63 0.64 14.23 -4.14
N ARG A 64 1.46 13.63 -3.28
CA ARG A 64 2.73 14.22 -2.81
C ARG A 64 3.98 13.44 -3.24
N PHE A 65 3.84 12.15 -3.55
CA PHE A 65 4.94 11.24 -3.84
C PHE A 65 4.71 10.45 -5.12
N ASP A 66 5.80 10.04 -5.77
CA ASP A 66 5.71 9.00 -6.79
C ASP A 66 5.67 7.64 -6.09
N VAL A 67 4.76 6.74 -6.46
CA VAL A 67 4.59 5.45 -5.77
C VAL A 67 5.08 4.32 -6.66
N GLU A 68 5.85 3.40 -6.10
CA GLU A 68 6.24 2.17 -6.79
C GLU A 68 5.08 1.16 -6.81
N ARG A 69 4.72 0.66 -8.01
CA ARG A 69 3.67 -0.35 -8.23
C ARG A 69 2.31 0.03 -7.60
N PRO A 70 1.81 1.26 -7.81
CA PRO A 70 0.58 1.73 -7.19
C PRO A 70 -0.60 0.82 -7.55
N GLU A 71 -0.66 0.31 -8.78
CA GLU A 71 -1.71 -0.61 -9.23
C GLU A 71 -1.84 -1.85 -8.33
N VAL A 72 -0.71 -2.39 -7.85
CA VAL A 72 -0.69 -3.56 -6.95
C VAL A 72 -1.19 -3.15 -5.56
N LEU A 73 -0.67 -2.05 -5.01
CA LEU A 73 -1.04 -1.54 -3.69
C LEU A 73 -2.53 -1.18 -3.63
N TYR A 74 -3.10 -0.58 -4.67
CA TYR A 74 -4.52 -0.23 -4.73
C TYR A 74 -5.45 -1.45 -4.79
N SER A 75 -5.09 -2.48 -5.57
CA SER A 75 -5.84 -3.73 -5.62
C SER A 75 -5.81 -4.46 -4.28
N ALA A 76 -4.66 -4.46 -3.61
CA ALA A 76 -4.51 -5.02 -2.27
C ALA A 76 -5.33 -4.24 -1.24
N ALA A 77 -5.18 -2.91 -1.20
CA ALA A 77 -5.93 -2.02 -0.31
C ALA A 77 -7.43 -2.21 -0.44
N ARG A 78 -7.95 -2.26 -1.67
CA ARG A 78 -9.38 -2.53 -1.93
C ARG A 78 -9.83 -3.87 -1.38
N SER A 79 -9.03 -4.92 -1.54
CA SER A 79 -9.37 -6.25 -1.05
C SER A 79 -9.39 -6.33 0.48
N LEU A 80 -8.48 -5.62 1.14
CA LEU A 80 -8.41 -5.48 2.59
C LEU A 80 -9.58 -4.66 3.13
N ASP A 81 -9.89 -3.52 2.52
CA ASP A 81 -10.97 -2.63 2.96
C ASP A 81 -12.37 -3.28 2.79
N LEU A 82 -12.53 -4.17 1.79
CA LEU A 82 -13.75 -4.97 1.60
C LEU A 82 -13.81 -6.22 2.50
N GLY A 83 -12.79 -6.49 3.30
CA GLY A 83 -12.71 -7.71 4.11
C GLY A 83 -12.57 -9.01 3.31
N LYS A 84 -12.23 -8.93 2.02
CA LYS A 84 -12.03 -10.11 1.15
C LYS A 84 -10.73 -10.84 1.44
N MET A 85 -9.77 -10.15 2.05
CA MET A 85 -8.47 -10.68 2.44
C MET A 85 -8.21 -10.35 3.90
N THR A 86 -7.58 -11.28 4.61
CA THR A 86 -7.34 -11.14 6.06
C THR A 86 -5.94 -10.62 6.39
N THR A 87 -4.97 -10.81 5.50
CA THR A 87 -3.60 -10.32 5.70
C THR A 87 -3.17 -9.41 4.56
N THR A 88 -2.36 -8.40 4.88
CA THR A 88 -1.81 -7.47 3.89
C THR A 88 -0.94 -8.21 2.88
N PHE A 89 -0.11 -9.15 3.33
CA PHE A 89 0.79 -9.89 2.45
C PHE A 89 0.04 -10.76 1.44
N ASP A 90 -1.00 -11.47 1.87
CA ASP A 90 -1.82 -12.27 0.94
C ASP A 90 -2.48 -11.38 -0.11
N ALA A 91 -3.05 -10.25 0.33
CA ALA A 91 -3.68 -9.29 -0.58
C ALA A 91 -2.68 -8.72 -1.60
N VAL A 92 -1.46 -8.41 -1.16
CA VAL A 92 -0.40 -7.86 -2.02
C VAL A 92 0.14 -8.91 -2.98
N HIS A 93 0.45 -10.12 -2.51
CA HIS A 93 0.93 -11.20 -3.38
C HIS A 93 -0.10 -11.59 -4.44
N LEU A 94 -1.36 -11.69 -4.06
CA LEU A 94 -2.43 -11.99 -5.00
C LEU A 94 -2.59 -10.86 -6.03
N ALA A 95 -2.60 -9.60 -5.58
CA ALA A 95 -2.66 -8.45 -6.48
C ALA A 95 -1.45 -8.42 -7.44
N ASP A 96 -0.23 -8.69 -6.95
CA ASP A 96 0.98 -8.71 -7.77
C ASP A 96 0.92 -9.80 -8.85
N ALA A 97 0.49 -11.01 -8.47
CA ALA A 97 0.30 -12.12 -9.41
C ALA A 97 -0.72 -11.76 -10.51
N LEU A 98 -1.83 -11.12 -10.14
CA LEU A 98 -2.87 -10.68 -11.08
C LEU A 98 -2.38 -9.64 -12.07
N HIS A 99 -1.64 -8.63 -11.60
CA HIS A 99 -1.08 -7.58 -12.48
C HIS A 99 -0.02 -8.12 -13.43
N ARG A 100 0.63 -9.24 -13.08
CA ARG A 100 1.51 -9.99 -13.97
C ARG A 100 0.77 -10.94 -14.92
N ARG A 101 -0.57 -10.95 -14.91
CA ARG A 101 -1.44 -11.88 -15.67
C ARG A 101 -1.19 -13.35 -15.32
N GLY A 102 -0.75 -13.61 -14.09
CA GLY A 102 -0.51 -14.95 -13.56
C GLY A 102 -1.60 -15.38 -12.57
N ALA A 103 -1.28 -16.43 -11.82
CA ALA A 103 -2.06 -16.91 -10.69
C ALA A 103 -1.16 -17.05 -9.45
N LEU A 104 -1.73 -16.93 -8.26
CA LEU A 104 -1.00 -17.17 -7.01
C LEU A 104 -0.99 -18.66 -6.69
N HIS A 105 0.20 -19.25 -6.62
CA HIS A 105 0.36 -20.62 -6.16
C HIS A 105 0.34 -20.63 -4.63
N THR A 106 -0.65 -21.26 -4.02
CA THR A 106 -0.83 -21.24 -2.56
C THR A 106 -1.40 -22.55 -2.01
N ALA A 107 -1.04 -22.89 -0.77
CA ALA A 107 -1.69 -23.96 0.00
C ALA A 107 -2.74 -23.39 1.00
N ASP A 108 -2.91 -22.06 1.06
CA ASP A 108 -3.95 -21.44 1.90
C ASP A 108 -5.33 -21.64 1.27
N GLN A 109 -6.14 -22.49 1.90
CA GLN A 109 -7.49 -22.80 1.43
C GLN A 109 -8.38 -21.56 1.27
N ARG A 110 -8.21 -20.53 2.10
CA ARG A 110 -9.02 -19.30 2.02
C ARG A 110 -8.75 -18.51 0.74
N LEU A 111 -7.50 -18.54 0.27
CA LEU A 111 -7.12 -17.94 -1.00
C LEU A 111 -7.58 -18.79 -2.19
N LEU A 112 -7.49 -20.12 -2.07
CA LEU A 112 -8.01 -21.06 -3.06
C LEU A 112 -9.53 -20.93 -3.26
N ASP A 113 -10.28 -20.64 -2.20
CA ASP A 113 -11.73 -20.43 -2.25
C ASP A 113 -12.12 -19.02 -2.72
N SER A 114 -11.16 -18.11 -2.90
CA SER A 114 -11.42 -16.74 -3.33
C SER A 114 -11.78 -16.67 -4.81
N PRO A 115 -12.47 -15.62 -5.28
CA PRO A 115 -12.81 -15.47 -6.71
C PRO A 115 -11.60 -15.11 -7.58
N TRP A 116 -10.39 -15.11 -7.03
CA TRP A 116 -9.17 -14.67 -7.71
C TRP A 116 -8.39 -15.88 -8.25
N PRO A 117 -7.68 -15.72 -9.39
CA PRO A 117 -6.80 -16.74 -9.95
C PRO A 117 -5.76 -17.26 -8.96
N THR A 118 -5.98 -18.48 -8.48
CA THR A 118 -5.07 -19.22 -7.60
C THR A 118 -4.88 -20.65 -8.11
N VAL A 119 -3.75 -21.27 -7.75
CA VAL A 119 -3.39 -22.64 -8.11
C VAL A 119 -2.92 -23.37 -6.85
N PRO A 120 -3.47 -24.55 -6.51
CA PRO A 120 -2.95 -25.35 -5.41
C PRO A 120 -1.55 -25.89 -5.76
N PHE A 121 -0.64 -25.91 -4.78
CA PHE A 121 0.69 -26.52 -4.92
C PHE A 121 0.94 -27.59 -3.85
#